data_AF-A0A537XML7-F1
#
_entry.id   AF-A0A537XML7-F1
#
_cell.length_a   1.000
_cell.length_b   1.000
_cell.length_c   1.000
_cell.angle_alpha   90.00
_cell.angle_beta   90.00
_cell.angle_gamma   90.00
#
_symmetry.space_group_name_H-M   'P 1'
#
loop_
_entity.id
_entity.type
_entity.pdbx_description
1 polymer ?
#
loop_
_entity_poly.entity_id
_entity_poly.type
_entity_poly.pdbx_seq_one_letter_code
_entity_poly.pdbx_strand_id
1 'polypeptide(L)'
;MTVDRSFVEQNTREQERLRALVERLSDDELRSSVNEYWTVAGVLGHIAFWDARVLALADKLERGVPFSPSDSEPEDVDWINDASRPLIHAIAPRVVAQLALRLAEETDRRVASLQPDRMWAIDANSPLNPLRATHRAEHLDEIETALGGEERPSTG
;
A
#
# COMPACT_ATOMS: atom_id res chain seq x y z
N MET A 1 19.46 23.73 4.43
CA MET A 1 18.56 23.37 3.32
C MET A 1 17.31 22.79 3.95
N THR A 2 16.13 23.27 3.59
CA THR A 2 14.88 22.70 4.10
C THR A 2 14.66 21.37 3.40
N VAL A 3 14.47 20.32 4.17
CA VAL A 3 14.14 18.99 3.67
C VAL A 3 12.74 19.03 3.03
N ASP A 4 12.61 18.53 1.80
CA ASP A 4 11.31 18.36 1.16
C ASP A 4 10.51 17.24 1.87
N ARG A 5 9.36 17.61 2.44
CA ARG A 5 8.43 16.68 3.11
C ARG A 5 7.08 16.60 2.38
N SER A 6 7.06 16.93 1.09
CA SER A 6 5.86 16.84 0.24
C SER A 6 5.23 15.44 0.24
N PHE A 7 6.00 14.39 0.54
CA PHE A 7 5.49 13.03 0.72
C PHE A 7 4.39 12.95 1.80
N VAL A 8 4.43 13.80 2.83
CA VAL A 8 3.39 13.79 3.89
C VAL A 8 2.04 14.17 3.30
N GLU A 9 1.96 15.28 2.56
CA GLU A 9 0.72 15.74 1.94
C GLU A 9 0.24 14.77 0.85
N GLN A 10 1.15 14.23 0.05
CA GLN A 10 0.83 13.27 -1.00
C GLN A 10 0.29 11.96 -0.42
N ASN A 11 0.92 11.43 0.63
CA ASN A 11 0.47 10.21 1.29
C ASN A 11 -0.92 10.41 1.92
N THR A 12 -1.13 11.53 2.63
CA THR A 12 -2.42 11.86 3.23
C THR A 12 -3.54 11.84 2.20
N ARG A 13 -3.34 12.45 1.03
CA ARG A 13 -4.35 12.47 -0.05
C ARG A 13 -4.77 11.06 -0.47
N GLU A 14 -3.81 10.19 -0.75
CA GLU A 14 -4.12 8.81 -1.17
C GLU A 14 -4.63 7.94 -0.01
N GLN A 15 -4.22 8.23 1.24
CA GLN A 15 -4.77 7.57 2.43
C GLN A 15 -6.22 7.97 2.69
N GLU A 16 -6.61 9.22 2.42
CA GLU A 16 -8.01 9.67 2.47
C GLU A 16 -8.84 9.05 1.34
N ARG A 17 -8.29 8.94 0.14
CA ARG A 17 -8.92 8.21 -0.98
C ARG A 17 -9.14 6.73 -0.64
N LEU A 18 -8.12 6.07 -0.09
CA LEU A 18 -8.22 4.69 0.40
C LEU A 18 -9.30 4.55 1.49
N ARG A 19 -9.36 5.48 2.45
CA ARG A 19 -10.41 5.51 3.48
C ARG A 19 -11.80 5.56 2.85
N ALA A 20 -12.02 6.54 1.98
CA ALA A 20 -13.32 6.74 1.33
C ALA A 20 -13.75 5.48 0.54
N LEU A 21 -12.81 4.82 -0.13
CA LEU A 21 -13.07 3.57 -0.84
C LEU A 21 -13.45 2.44 0.14
N VAL A 22 -12.62 2.18 1.16
CA VAL A 22 -12.87 1.11 2.15
C VAL A 22 -14.19 1.28 2.89
N GLU A 23 -14.57 2.52 3.21
CA GLU A 23 -15.84 2.84 3.88
C GLU A 23 -17.06 2.69 2.96
N ARG A 24 -16.91 2.95 1.65
CA ARG A 24 -18.01 2.90 0.68
C ARG A 24 -18.28 1.50 0.14
N LEU A 25 -17.24 0.72 -0.16
CA LEU A 25 -17.39 -0.56 -0.85
C LEU A 25 -18.21 -1.55 -0.03
N SER A 26 -19.13 -2.25 -0.69
CA SER A 26 -19.87 -3.40 -0.17
C SER A 26 -19.00 -4.66 -0.11
N ASP A 27 -19.47 -5.68 0.61
CA ASP A 27 -18.73 -6.96 0.69
C ASP A 27 -18.68 -7.69 -0.66
N ASP A 28 -19.64 -7.46 -1.55
CA ASP A 28 -19.66 -8.07 -2.89
C ASP A 28 -18.68 -7.35 -3.83
N GLU A 29 -18.65 -6.02 -3.84
CA GLU A 29 -17.62 -5.25 -4.58
C GLU A 29 -16.20 -5.60 -4.10
N LEU A 30 -16.01 -5.86 -2.81
CA LEU A 30 -14.71 -6.32 -2.27
C LEU A 30 -14.30 -7.70 -2.83
N ARG A 31 -15.24 -8.53 -3.28
CA ARG A 31 -14.98 -9.83 -3.90
C ARG A 31 -14.84 -9.77 -5.41
N SER A 32 -15.20 -8.64 -6.05
CA SER A 32 -15.06 -8.46 -7.51
C SER A 32 -13.61 -8.65 -7.96
N SER A 33 -13.43 -9.22 -9.15
CA SER A 33 -12.12 -9.46 -9.76
C SER A 33 -11.56 -8.15 -10.29
N VAL A 34 -10.28 -7.86 -10.00
CA VAL A 34 -9.52 -6.79 -10.65
C VAL A 34 -8.77 -7.35 -11.87
N ASN A 35 -8.23 -8.55 -11.75
CA ASN A 35 -7.63 -9.32 -12.85
C ASN A 35 -7.76 -10.83 -12.56
N GLU A 36 -7.06 -11.68 -13.30
CA GLU A 36 -7.09 -13.14 -13.15
C GLU A 36 -6.66 -13.63 -11.75
N TYR A 37 -5.81 -12.87 -11.06
CA TYR A 37 -5.17 -13.30 -9.81
C TYR A 37 -5.69 -12.55 -8.57
N TRP A 38 -6.24 -11.35 -8.75
CA TRP A 38 -6.55 -10.44 -7.67
C TRP A 38 -8.02 -10.02 -7.67
N THR A 39 -8.62 -10.07 -6.48
CA THR A 39 -9.88 -9.40 -6.18
C THR A 39 -9.61 -7.99 -5.67
N VAL A 40 -10.63 -7.14 -5.56
CA VAL A 40 -10.50 -5.82 -4.95
C VAL A 40 -9.91 -5.91 -3.54
N ALA A 41 -10.42 -6.81 -2.70
CA ALA A 41 -9.86 -7.07 -1.38
C ALA A 41 -8.41 -7.59 -1.44
N GLY A 42 -8.08 -8.40 -2.46
CA GLY A 42 -6.72 -8.85 -2.71
C GLY A 42 -5.74 -7.70 -2.99
N VAL A 43 -6.13 -6.76 -3.86
CA VAL A 43 -5.32 -5.56 -4.15
C VAL A 43 -5.17 -4.67 -2.92
N LEU A 44 -6.22 -4.49 -2.12
CA LEU A 44 -6.11 -3.79 -0.83
C LEU A 44 -5.13 -4.50 0.12
N GLY A 45 -5.14 -5.82 0.15
CA GLY A 45 -4.17 -6.62 0.90
C GLY A 45 -2.74 -6.48 0.38
N HIS A 46 -2.56 -6.33 -0.93
CA HIS A 46 -1.26 -6.03 -1.54
C HIS A 46 -0.73 -4.66 -1.09
N ILE A 47 -1.57 -3.62 -1.09
CA ILE A 47 -1.23 -2.31 -0.52
C ILE A 47 -0.80 -2.46 0.95
N ALA A 48 -1.60 -3.20 1.73
CA ALA A 48 -1.34 -3.45 3.14
C ALA A 48 0.03 -4.10 3.39
N PHE A 49 0.41 -5.08 2.56
CA PHE A 49 1.69 -5.77 2.65
C PHE A 49 2.87 -4.81 2.45
N TRP A 50 2.83 -3.98 1.41
CA TRP A 50 3.92 -3.04 1.11
C TRP A 50 4.01 -1.90 2.12
N ASP A 51 2.89 -1.43 2.67
CA ASP A 51 2.91 -0.49 3.78
C ASP A 51 3.46 -1.13 5.07
N ALA A 52 3.10 -2.39 5.36
CA ALA A 52 3.69 -3.13 6.48
C ALA A 52 5.21 -3.32 6.33
N ARG A 53 5.72 -3.51 5.10
CA ARG A 53 7.16 -3.54 4.83
C ARG A 53 7.82 -2.21 5.22
N VAL A 54 7.21 -1.07 4.85
CA VAL A 54 7.74 0.25 5.21
C VAL A 54 7.75 0.45 6.73
N LEU A 55 6.74 -0.03 7.45
CA LEU A 55 6.74 -0.03 8.92
C LEU A 55 7.89 -0.85 9.50
N ALA A 56 8.15 -2.05 8.97
CA ALA A 56 9.27 -2.87 9.44
C ALA A 56 10.64 -2.19 9.23
N LEU A 57 10.80 -1.47 8.11
CA LEU A 57 12.01 -0.67 7.84
C LEU A 57 12.11 0.54 8.77
N ALA A 58 10.99 1.23 9.03
CA ALA A 58 10.93 2.35 9.95
C ALA A 58 11.29 1.93 11.38
N ASP A 59 10.73 0.81 11.85
CA ASP A 59 11.06 0.22 13.14
C ASP A 59 12.56 -0.11 13.25
N LYS A 60 13.15 -0.64 12.17
CA LYS A 60 14.59 -0.94 12.11
C LYS A 60 15.43 0.32 12.26
N LEU A 61 15.02 1.39 11.56
CA LEU A 61 15.69 2.69 11.58
C LEU A 61 15.68 3.33 12.98
N GLU A 62 14.54 3.28 13.68
CA GLU A 62 14.37 3.82 15.03
C GLU A 62 15.18 3.06 16.08
N ARG A 63 15.26 1.73 15.94
CA ARG A 63 16.13 0.90 16.80
C ARG A 63 17.62 1.12 16.53
N GLY A 64 17.99 1.95 15.54
CA GLY A 64 19.38 2.17 15.17
C GLY A 64 20.06 0.95 14.54
N VAL A 65 19.28 -0.02 14.05
CA VAL A 65 19.82 -1.21 13.39
C VAL A 65 20.16 -0.83 11.94
N PRO A 66 21.39 -1.04 11.47
CA PRO A 66 21.76 -0.71 10.09
C PRO A 66 20.95 -1.52 9.07
N PHE A 67 20.59 -0.88 7.96
CA PHE A 67 20.11 -1.61 6.79
C PHE A 67 21.23 -2.48 6.21
N SER A 68 20.81 -3.54 5.55
CA SER A 68 21.63 -4.55 4.91
C SER A 68 21.10 -4.77 3.49
N PRO A 69 21.88 -5.38 2.58
CA PRO A 69 21.43 -5.64 1.22
C PRO A 69 20.11 -6.42 1.13
N SER A 70 19.77 -7.24 2.14
CA SER A 70 18.50 -7.99 2.18
C SER A 70 17.28 -7.16 2.56
N ASP A 71 17.46 -5.91 3.03
CA ASP A 71 16.34 -4.99 3.30
C ASP A 71 15.89 -4.25 2.03
N SER A 72 16.76 -4.15 1.04
CA SER A 72 16.43 -3.59 -0.27
C SER A 72 15.41 -4.46 -0.97
N GLU A 73 14.53 -3.78 -1.72
CA GLU A 73 13.60 -4.48 -2.59
C GLU A 73 14.39 -5.17 -3.71
N PRO A 74 14.14 -6.46 -3.99
CA PRO A 74 14.77 -7.13 -5.12
C PRO A 74 14.23 -6.55 -6.45
N GLU A 75 15.00 -6.69 -7.53
CA GLU A 75 14.55 -6.27 -8.87
C GLU A 75 13.30 -7.03 -9.32
N ASP A 76 13.18 -8.30 -8.93
CA ASP A 76 12.01 -9.15 -9.17
C ASP A 76 11.27 -9.41 -7.85
N VAL A 77 10.07 -8.85 -7.76
CA VAL A 77 9.15 -8.99 -6.61
C VAL A 77 8.02 -9.98 -6.86
N ASP A 78 7.96 -10.62 -8.03
CA ASP A 78 6.83 -11.47 -8.41
C ASP A 78 6.66 -12.64 -7.44
N TRP A 79 7.77 -13.27 -7.04
CA TRP A 79 7.72 -14.37 -6.07
C TRP A 79 7.22 -13.91 -4.69
N ILE A 80 7.46 -12.65 -4.30
CA ILE A 80 6.94 -12.07 -3.04
C ILE A 80 5.43 -11.89 -3.14
N ASN A 81 4.98 -11.33 -4.26
CA ASN A 81 3.56 -11.12 -4.55
C ASN A 81 2.82 -12.46 -4.65
N ASP A 82 3.38 -13.45 -5.35
CA ASP A 82 2.82 -14.79 -5.50
C ASP A 82 2.75 -15.53 -4.18
N ALA A 83 3.78 -15.41 -3.33
CA ALA A 83 3.81 -16.06 -2.02
C ALA A 83 2.86 -15.37 -1.01
N SER A 84 2.69 -14.05 -1.08
CA SER A 84 1.78 -13.32 -0.20
C SER A 84 0.31 -13.45 -0.60
N ARG A 85 0.02 -13.56 -1.90
CA ARG A 85 -1.33 -13.66 -2.46
C ARG A 85 -2.23 -14.71 -1.79
N PRO A 86 -1.85 -15.99 -1.62
CA PRO A 86 -2.72 -16.99 -0.97
C PRO A 86 -2.99 -16.65 0.50
N LEU A 87 -2.05 -16.03 1.20
CA LEU A 87 -2.22 -15.58 2.59
C LEU A 87 -3.21 -14.42 2.68
N ILE A 88 -3.11 -13.47 1.74
CA ILE A 88 -4.03 -12.34 1.62
C ILE A 88 -5.45 -12.82 1.33
N HIS A 89 -5.63 -13.71 0.34
CA HIS A 89 -6.94 -14.24 -0.05
C HIS A 89 -7.61 -15.10 1.01
N ALA A 90 -6.86 -15.63 1.97
CA ALA A 90 -7.42 -16.37 3.10
C ALA A 90 -8.11 -15.45 4.13
N ILE A 91 -7.83 -14.14 4.11
CA ILE A 91 -8.43 -13.16 5.02
C ILE A 91 -9.81 -12.75 4.50
N ALA A 92 -10.80 -12.63 5.39
CA ALA A 92 -12.12 -12.15 5.00
C ALA A 92 -12.03 -10.78 4.30
N PRO A 93 -12.71 -10.55 3.16
CA PRO A 93 -12.54 -9.34 2.33
C PRO A 93 -12.65 -8.02 3.10
N ARG A 94 -13.67 -7.90 3.97
CA ARG A 94 -13.85 -6.71 4.81
C ARG A 94 -12.68 -6.50 5.79
N VAL A 95 -12.15 -7.58 6.35
CA VAL A 95 -11.07 -7.54 7.34
C VAL A 95 -9.77 -7.08 6.67
N VAL A 96 -9.46 -7.57 5.46
CA VAL A 96 -8.26 -7.13 4.75
C VAL A 96 -8.36 -5.68 4.27
N ALA A 97 -9.55 -5.23 3.84
CA ALA A 97 -9.78 -3.83 3.49
C ALA A 97 -9.55 -2.88 4.69
N GLN A 98 -10.07 -3.25 5.86
CA GLN A 98 -9.84 -2.50 7.10
C GLN A 98 -8.37 -2.55 7.54
N LEU A 99 -7.70 -3.70 7.37
CA LEU A 99 -6.28 -3.85 7.65
C LEU A 99 -5.43 -2.92 6.77
N ALA A 100 -5.74 -2.83 5.47
CA ALA A 100 -5.07 -1.95 4.53
C ALA A 100 -5.13 -0.48 4.97
N LEU A 101 -6.34 0.01 5.31
CA LEU A 101 -6.52 1.37 5.80
C LEU A 101 -5.72 1.63 7.10
N ARG A 102 -5.81 0.72 8.09
CA ARG A 102 -5.07 0.90 9.35
C ARG A 102 -3.56 0.92 9.15
N LEU A 103 -3.03 0.06 8.28
CA LEU A 103 -1.60 0.03 8.00
C LEU A 103 -1.14 1.26 7.22
N ALA A 104 -1.96 1.78 6.30
CA ALA A 104 -1.68 3.05 5.63
C ALA A 104 -1.59 4.22 6.63
N GLU A 105 -2.55 4.33 7.55
CA GLU A 105 -2.55 5.36 8.61
C GLU A 105 -1.34 5.26 9.54
N GLU A 106 -0.99 4.04 9.99
CA GLU A 106 0.19 3.82 10.84
C GLU A 106 1.49 4.12 10.08
N THR A 107 1.57 3.71 8.81
CA THR A 107 2.73 3.98 7.94
C THR A 107 2.94 5.47 7.77
N ASP A 108 1.88 6.22 7.44
CA ASP A 108 1.94 7.66 7.22
C ASP A 108 2.36 8.40 8.49
N ARG A 109 1.76 8.06 9.64
CA ARG A 109 2.19 8.60 10.94
C ARG A 109 3.66 8.29 11.22
N ARG A 110 4.10 7.05 10.96
CA ARG A 110 5.47 6.64 11.24
C ARG A 110 6.46 7.40 10.36
N VAL A 111 6.29 7.40 9.04
CA VAL A 111 7.24 8.08 8.14
C VAL A 111 7.27 9.60 8.36
N ALA A 112 6.15 10.21 8.72
CA ALA A 112 6.09 11.63 9.07
C ALA A 112 6.84 11.97 10.38
N SER A 113 7.00 11.01 11.29
CA SER A 113 7.74 11.19 12.55
C SER A 113 9.25 11.04 12.40
N LEU A 114 9.72 10.35 11.34
CA LEU A 114 11.14 10.08 11.13
C LEU A 114 11.92 11.28 10.60
N GLN A 115 13.21 11.31 10.93
CA GLN A 115 14.17 12.25 10.36
C GLN A 115 14.41 11.91 8.88
N PRO A 116 14.12 12.83 7.94
CA PRO A 116 14.14 12.47 6.51
C PRO A 116 15.53 12.25 5.92
N ASP A 117 16.59 12.72 6.56
CA ASP A 117 17.98 12.53 6.12
C ASP A 117 18.44 11.06 6.11
N ARG A 118 17.65 10.16 6.71
CA ARG A 118 17.89 8.71 6.73
C ARG A 118 16.92 7.93 5.85
N MET A 119 16.12 8.62 5.04
CA MET A 119 15.09 8.04 4.17
C MET A 119 15.42 8.33 2.70
N TRP A 120 14.93 7.48 1.80
CA TRP A 120 14.99 7.76 0.37
C TRP A 120 14.16 9.02 0.04
N ALA A 121 14.55 9.89 -0.89
CA ALA A 121 15.76 9.84 -1.72
C ALA A 121 16.95 10.64 -1.13
N ILE A 122 16.85 11.13 0.11
CA ILE A 122 17.90 11.94 0.73
C ILE A 122 19.11 11.07 1.06
N ASP A 123 18.86 9.90 1.65
CA ASP A 123 19.84 8.81 1.71
C ASP A 123 19.55 7.82 0.58
N ALA A 124 20.38 7.86 -0.47
CA ALA A 124 20.26 6.97 -1.62
C ALA A 124 20.50 5.49 -1.28
N ASN A 125 21.07 5.18 -0.12
CA ASN A 125 21.26 3.79 0.33
C ASN A 125 20.13 3.31 1.25
N SER A 126 19.18 4.19 1.59
CA SER A 126 18.06 3.81 2.45
C SER A 126 17.00 3.08 1.62
N PRO A 127 16.62 1.83 1.98
CA PRO A 127 15.53 1.12 1.31
C PRO A 127 14.15 1.66 1.73
N LEU A 128 14.09 2.58 2.69
CA LEU A 128 12.86 3.16 3.20
C LEU A 128 12.45 4.34 2.31
N ASN A 129 11.51 4.09 1.41
CA ASN A 129 10.83 5.12 0.63
C ASN A 129 9.62 5.67 1.40
N PRO A 130 9.65 6.94 1.86
CA PRO A 130 8.54 7.53 2.61
C PRO A 130 7.36 7.91 1.72
N LEU A 131 7.53 8.00 0.39
CA LEU A 131 6.44 8.28 -0.55
C LEU A 131 5.66 6.99 -0.84
N ARG A 132 4.49 6.85 -0.23
CA ARG A 132 3.55 5.74 -0.44
C ARG A 132 2.48 6.07 -1.46
N ALA A 133 2.23 7.36 -1.67
CA ALA A 133 1.16 7.86 -2.54
C ALA A 133 1.16 7.22 -3.94
N THR A 134 2.31 7.13 -4.62
CA THR A 134 2.37 6.57 -5.98
C THR A 134 1.90 5.11 -6.03
N HIS A 135 2.40 4.27 -5.12
CA HIS A 135 2.02 2.86 -5.03
C HIS A 135 0.53 2.69 -4.71
N ARG A 136 0.00 3.48 -3.78
CA ARG A 136 -1.43 3.45 -3.45
C ARG A 136 -2.28 3.92 -4.62
N ALA A 137 -1.91 5.04 -5.26
CA ALA A 137 -2.68 5.62 -6.36
C ALA A 137 -2.83 4.64 -7.53
N GLU A 138 -1.74 3.98 -7.93
CA GLU A 138 -1.75 2.96 -8.99
C GLU A 138 -2.79 1.88 -8.72
N HIS A 139 -2.77 1.28 -7.53
CA HIS A 139 -3.69 0.21 -7.17
C HIS A 139 -5.13 0.67 -6.89
N LEU A 140 -5.31 1.90 -6.39
CA LEU A 140 -6.64 2.50 -6.26
C LEU A 140 -7.26 2.76 -7.64
N ASP A 141 -6.47 3.20 -8.62
CA ASP A 141 -6.92 3.36 -10.01
C ASP A 141 -7.34 2.02 -10.63
N GLU A 142 -6.58 0.94 -10.38
CA GLU A 142 -6.94 -0.42 -10.82
C GLU A 142 -8.28 -0.89 -10.24
N ILE A 143 -8.49 -0.70 -8.93
CA ILE A 143 -9.74 -1.07 -8.26
C ILE A 143 -10.91 -0.26 -8.83
N GLU A 144 -10.77 1.05 -8.94
CA GLU A 144 -11.84 1.92 -9.44
C GLU A 144 -12.17 1.60 -10.90
N THR A 145 -11.17 1.27 -11.72
CA THR A 145 -11.38 0.82 -13.10
C THR A 145 -12.16 -0.50 -13.15
N ALA A 146 -11.80 -1.48 -12.32
CA ALA A 146 -12.49 -2.77 -12.26
C ALA A 146 -13.97 -2.62 -11.87
N LEU A 147 -14.25 -1.77 -10.88
CA LEU A 147 -15.61 -1.53 -10.39
C LEU A 147 -16.45 -0.65 -11.34
N GLY A 148 -15.83 0.34 -12.01
CA GLY A 148 -16.50 1.16 -13.02
C GLY A 148 -16.81 0.41 -14.31
N GLY A 149 -16.13 -0.72 -14.57
CA GLY A 149 -16.39 -1.61 -15.70
C GLY A 149 -17.64 -2.49 -15.55
N GLU A 150 -18.19 -2.64 -14.34
CA GLU A 150 -19.35 -3.51 -14.07
C GLU A 150 -20.72 -2.81 -14.31
N GLU A 151 -20.78 -1.49 -14.49
CA GLU A 151 -22.00 -0.76 -14.89
C GLU A 151 -22.31 -0.88 -16.40
N ARG A 152 -22.61 -2.10 -16.89
CA ARG A 152 -23.44 -2.29 -18.09
C ARG A 152 -23.89 -3.76 -18.28
N PRO A 153 -25.17 -4.05 -18.00
CA PRO A 153 -25.96 -4.91 -18.87
C PRO A 153 -26.80 -4.00 -19.78
N SER A 154 -26.39 -3.87 -21.04
CA SER A 154 -27.30 -3.43 -22.10
C SER A 154 -28.28 -4.58 -22.34
N THR A 155 -29.41 -4.56 -21.66
CA THR A 155 -30.58 -5.35 -22.06
C THR A 155 -30.99 -4.91 -23.46
N GLY A 156 -30.84 -5.81 -24.43
CA GLY A 156 -31.57 -5.74 -25.70
C GLY A 156 -33.06 -6.00 -25.52
#